data_AF-A0A357YZH6-F1
#
_entry.id   AF-A0A357YZH6-F1
#
_cell.length_a   1.000
_cell.length_b   1.000
_cell.length_c   1.000
_cell.angle_alpha   90.00
_cell.angle_beta   90.00
_cell.angle_gamma   90.00
#
_symmetry.space_group_name_H-M   'P 1'
#
loop_
_entity.id
_entity.type
_entity.pdbx_description
1 polymer ?
#
loop_
_entity_poly.entity_id
_entity_poly.type
_entity_poly.pdbx_seq_one_letter_code
_entity_poly.pdbx_strand_id
1 'polypeptide(L)' 'MDNGSDSMLDVFLFETDDLLEHLDDILLTCEKAKNFDPDSINEIFRIMHTIKGSSAMLEFNSLTSVA' A
#
# COMPACT_ATOMS: atom_id res chain seq x y z
N MET A 1 -21.97 7.79 18.98
CA MET A 1 -21.93 6.67 18.02
C MET A 1 -21.55 7.28 16.69
N ASP A 2 -20.27 7.60 16.53
CA ASP A 2 -19.70 7.90 15.21
C ASP A 2 -19.17 6.56 14.70
N ASN A 3 -20.03 5.79 14.04
CA ASN A 3 -19.66 4.46 13.52
C ASN A 3 -19.09 4.53 12.09
N GLY A 4 -19.01 5.73 11.50
CA GLY A 4 -18.57 5.92 10.11
C GLY A 4 -17.06 5.97 9.98
N SER A 5 -16.39 6.69 10.89
CA SER A 5 -14.93 6.81 10.94
C SER A 5 -14.25 5.48 11.28
N ASP A 6 -14.75 4.75 12.27
CA ASP A 6 -14.28 3.41 12.63
C ASP A 6 -14.36 2.45 11.43
N SER A 7 -15.45 2.49 10.65
CA SER A 7 -15.60 1.64 9.47
C SER A 7 -14.62 1.97 8.34
N MET A 8 -14.25 3.24 8.17
CA MET A 8 -13.31 3.66 7.13
C MET A 8 -11.87 3.33 7.54
N LEU A 9 -11.56 3.43 8.83
CA LEU A 9 -10.28 3.00 9.38
C LEU A 9 -10.10 1.49 9.21
N ASP A 10 -11.12 0.69 9.53
CA ASP A 10 -11.07 -0.77 9.37
C ASP A 10 -10.83 -1.17 7.91
N VAL A 11 -11.52 -0.52 6.96
CA VAL A 11 -11.30 -0.73 5.52
C VAL A 11 -9.88 -0.34 5.12
N PHE A 12 -9.41 0.84 5.56
CA PHE A 12 -8.04 1.28 5.26
C PHE A 12 -6.98 0.31 5.78
N LEU A 13 -7.14 -0.17 7.02
CA LEU A 13 -6.21 -1.13 7.61
C LEU A 13 -6.20 -2.44 6.82
N PHE A 14 -7.38 -2.97 6.50
CA PHE A 14 -7.52 -4.20 5.71
C PHE A 14 -6.88 -4.06 4.32
N GLU A 15 -7.25 -3.03 3.56
CA GLU A 15 -6.73 -2.82 2.20
C GLU A 15 -5.22 -2.54 2.19
N THR A 16 -4.72 -1.77 3.17
CA THR A 16 -3.29 -1.46 3.26
C THR A 16 -2.47 -2.69 3.61
N ASP A 17 -2.98 -3.57 4.47
CA ASP A 17 -2.33 -4.83 4.83
C ASP A 17 -2.22 -5.75 3.59
N ASP A 18 -3.33 -5.95 2.87
CA ASP A 18 -3.36 -6.73 1.62
C ASP A 18 -2.37 -6.19 0.57
N LEU A 19 -2.31 -4.87 0.43
CA LEU A 19 -1.39 -4.20 -0.50
C LEU A 19 0.07 -4.39 -0.08
N LEU A 20 0.37 -4.36 1.22
CA LEU A 20 1.73 -4.58 1.74
C LEU A 20 2.15 -6.04 1.62
N GLU A 21 1.25 -7.01 1.83
CA GLU A 21 1.51 -8.43 1.57
C GLU A 21 1.84 -8.65 0.09
N HIS A 22 1.06 -8.07 -0.83
CA HIS A 22 1.33 -8.17 -2.26
C HIS A 22 2.67 -7.52 -2.65
N LEU A 23 3.00 -6.37 -2.04
CA LEU A 23 4.30 -5.73 -2.23
C LEU A 23 5.44 -6.66 -1.79
N ASP A 24 5.33 -7.29 -0.63
CA ASP A 24 6.35 -8.21 -0.12
C ASP A 24 6.58 -9.39 -1.08
N ASP A 25 5.50 -9.99 -1.61
CA ASP A 25 5.58 -11.07 -2.59
C ASP A 25 6.32 -10.68 -3.88
N ILE A 26 6.06 -9.47 -4.39
CA ILE A 26 6.76 -8.94 -5.56
C ILE A 26 8.24 -8.75 -5.25
N LEU A 27 8.57 -8.17 -4.09
CA LEU A 27 9.95 -7.92 -3.67
C LEU A 27 10.72 -9.23 -3.49
N LEU A 28 10.13 -10.23 -2.84
CA LEU A 28 10.71 -11.57 -2.68
C LEU A 28 10.95 -12.26 -4.04
N THR A 29 10.02 -12.08 -4.98
CA THR A 29 10.15 -12.63 -6.34
C THR A 29 11.31 -11.95 -7.09
N CYS A 30 11.39 -10.62 -7.04
CA CYS A 30 12.47 -9.85 -7.65
C CYS A 30 13.83 -10.18 -7.05
N GLU A 31 13.90 -10.33 -5.72
CA GLU A 31 15.12 -10.72 -5.00
C GLU A 31 15.61 -12.10 -5.48
N LYS A 32 14.73 -13.10 -5.50
CA LYS A 32 15.06 -14.45 -6.00
C LYS A 32 15.53 -14.43 -7.45
N ALA A 33 14.91 -13.59 -8.29
CA ALA A 33 15.29 -13.40 -9.69
C ALA A 33 16.57 -12.57 -9.86
N LYS A 34 17.04 -11.88 -8.80
CA LYS A 34 18.12 -10.88 -8.83
C LYS A 34 17.90 -9.79 -9.89
N ASN A 35 16.63 -9.46 -10.15
CA ASN A 35 16.24 -8.50 -11.16
C ASN A 35 14.89 -7.88 -10.80
N PHE A 36 14.76 -6.59 -11.08
CA PHE A 36 13.47 -5.89 -11.08
C PHE A 36 13.11 -5.61 -12.53
N ASP A 37 12.21 -6.42 -13.09
CA ASP A 37 11.68 -6.16 -14.42
C ASP A 37 10.72 -4.96 -14.41
N PRO A 38 10.46 -4.34 -15.57
CA PRO A 38 9.59 -3.17 -15.65
C PRO A 38 8.17 -3.40 -15.10
N ASP A 39 7.62 -4.60 -15.22
CA ASP A 39 6.26 -4.89 -14.75
C ASP A 39 6.23 -4.93 -13.23
N SER A 40 7.22 -5.57 -12.61
CA SER A 40 7.41 -5.58 -11.15
C SER A 40 7.59 -4.16 -10.59
N ILE A 41 8.40 -3.32 -11.23
CA ILE A 41 8.60 -1.92 -10.81
C ILE A 41 7.29 -1.13 -10.91
N ASN A 42 6.55 -1.31 -12.00
CA ASN A 42 5.28 -0.62 -12.21
C ASN A 42 4.22 -1.05 -11.18
N GLU A 43 4.22 -2.33 -10.79
CA GLU A 43 3.29 -2.83 -9.78
C GLU A 43 3.62 -2.29 -8.38
N ILE A 44 4.90 -2.31 -8.00
CA ILE A 44 5.38 -1.67 -6.75
C ILE A 44 4.94 -0.20 -6.70
N PHE A 45 5.11 0.54 -7.80
CA PHE A 45 4.70 1.94 -7.87
C PHE A 45 3.19 2.12 -7.69
N ARG A 46 2.37 1.27 -8.33
CA ARG A 46 0.90 1.31 -8.20
C ARG A 46 0.45 1.03 -6.77
N ILE A 47 1.04 0.04 -6.13
CA ILE A 47 0.75 -0.30 -4.73
C ILE A 47 1.05 0.90 -3.83
N MET A 48 2.27 1.45 -3.90
CA MET A 48 2.66 2.59 -3.07
C MET A 48 1.81 3.84 -3.36
N HIS A 49 1.47 4.10 -4.63
CA HIS A 49 0.59 5.20 -5.02
C HIS A 49 -0.80 5.06 -4.40
N THR A 50 -1.31 3.83 -4.30
CA THR A 50 -2.63 3.55 -3.70
C THR A 50 -2.59 3.79 -2.19
N ILE A 51 -1.60 3.24 -1.49
CA ILE A 51 -1.40 3.47 -0.04
C ILE A 51 -1.25 4.97 0.27
N LYS A 52 -0.47 5.69 -0.54
CA LYS A 52 -0.32 7.14 -0.42
C LYS A 52 -1.65 7.88 -0.59
N GLY A 53 -2.44 7.51 -1.61
CA GLY A 53 -3.75 8.10 -1.88
C GLY A 53 -4.74 7.88 -0.75
N SER A 54 -4.86 6.64 -0.26
CA SER A 54 -5.73 6.28 0.86
C SER A 54 -5.30 6.96 2.17
N SER A 55 -3.99 7.05 2.42
CA SER A 55 -3.45 7.78 3.58
C SER A 55 -3.77 9.28 3.53
N ALA A 56 -3.71 9.89 2.34
CA ALA A 56 -4.04 11.30 2.16
C ALA A 56 -5.55 11.56 2.37
N MET A 57 -6.42 10.64 1.93
CA MET A 57 -7.87 10.75 2.13
C MET A 57 -8.27 10.71 3.61
N LEU A 58 -7.52 9.97 4.44
CA LEU A 58 -7.70 9.91 5.89
C LEU A 58 -6.88 10.95 6.68
N GLU A 59 -6.22 11.88 5.99
CA GLU A 59 -5.36 12.91 6.59
C GLU A 59 -4.18 12.35 7.41
N PHE A 60 -3.73 11.13 7.12
CA PHE A 60 -2.56 10.50 7.73
C PHE A 60 -1.26 11.01 7.11
N ASN A 61 -0.96 12.29 7.36
CA ASN A 61 0.16 13.01 6.75
C ASN A 61 1.52 12.32 6.90
N SER A 62 1.77 11.69 8.05
CA SER A 62 3.01 10.93 8.28
C SER A 62 3.15 9.74 7.35
N LEU A 63 2.06 9.02 7.06
CA LEU A 63 2.04 7.89 6.13
C LEU A 63 2.17 8.38 4.68
N THR A 64 1.43 9.42 4.30
CA THR A 64 1.51 10.03 2.96
C THR A 64 2.92 10.54 2.61
N SER A 65 3.71 10.92 3.61
CA SER A 65 5.08 11.40 3.40
C SER A 65 6.09 10.28 3.13
N VAL A 66 5.83 9.07 3.62
CA VAL A 66 6.75 7.92 3.46
C VAL A 66 6.34 7.00 2.31
N ALA A 67 5.07 7.00 1.94
CA ALA A 67 4.52 6.30 0.77
C ALA A 67 4.68 7.11 -0.53
#